data_AF-A0AAV8C313-F1
#
_entry.id   AF-A0AAV8C313-F1
#
_cell.length_a   1.000
_cell.length_b   1.000
_cell.length_c   1.000
_cell.angle_alpha   90.00
_cell.angle_beta   90.00
_cell.angle_gamma   90.00
#
_symmetry.space_group_name_H-M   'P 1'
#
loop_
_entity.id
_entity.type
_entity.pdbx_description
1 polymer ?
#
loop_
_entity_poly.entity_id
_entity_poly.type
_entity_poly.pdbx_seq_one_letter_code
_entity_poly.pdbx_strand_id
1 'polypeptide(L)'
;MQPKKGKRDNKDSRESAMAEKEKSKAPVQLTIERDQPPPANHYEVDPVMIVHIGSHFVETTFAFKDSAAASWVRSTVSDLRLFRGGGPVVVSLCAFRGLPRAYSWDLKGPQGHPTHPSNLYRAIAICIGGSRVLFYQLNDDYGREDPGNINPLRDLLENRKVVVVGWEMEEMVKKLDREWGLKVARPVDVRKIAAGTYGKDKIWWPKPEKGKVVMKDLGLEGLAELALDGMQLEKKPARVREANWGQHGILSPYNHNEEEGLELIKYATRDAVITHQIATKCIKKSGLPQE
;
A
#
# COMPACT_ATOMS: atom_id res chain seq x y z
N MET A 1 25.71 30.38 -65.82
CA MET A 1 26.02 30.52 -64.38
C MET A 1 24.73 30.38 -63.60
N GLN A 2 24.52 29.25 -62.92
CA GLN A 2 23.33 29.01 -62.09
C GLN A 2 23.64 29.31 -60.61
N PRO A 3 22.70 29.86 -59.82
CA PRO A 3 22.97 30.19 -58.43
C PRO A 3 22.82 28.96 -57.52
N LYS A 4 23.77 28.79 -56.61
CA LYS A 4 23.78 27.76 -55.57
C LYS A 4 22.69 28.06 -54.53
N LYS A 5 21.73 27.15 -54.36
CA LYS A 5 20.77 27.15 -53.24
C LYS A 5 21.52 26.82 -51.94
N GLY A 6 21.47 27.76 -50.99
CA GLY A 6 21.96 27.56 -49.63
C GLY A 6 21.04 26.60 -48.85
N LYS A 7 21.65 25.56 -48.28
CA LYS A 7 21.06 24.73 -47.22
C LYS A 7 21.41 25.38 -45.89
N ARG A 8 20.45 26.07 -45.29
CA ARG A 8 20.47 26.43 -43.87
C ARG A 8 19.13 26.06 -43.26
N ASP A 9 19.20 25.71 -41.98
CA ASP A 9 18.09 25.61 -41.03
C ASP A 9 17.34 24.29 -40.98
N ASN A 10 17.87 23.35 -40.18
CA ASN A 10 17.04 22.33 -39.53
C ASN A 10 17.68 21.79 -38.22
N LYS A 11 18.29 22.68 -37.42
CA LYS A 11 18.85 22.31 -36.10
C LYS A 11 17.95 22.78 -34.95
N ASP A 12 17.33 23.94 -35.08
CA ASP A 12 16.50 24.55 -34.02
C ASP A 12 15.12 23.89 -33.82
N SER A 13 14.63 23.16 -34.82
CA SER A 13 13.36 22.44 -34.77
C SER A 13 13.43 21.14 -33.95
N ARG A 14 14.63 20.55 -33.77
CA ARG A 14 14.81 19.33 -32.96
C ARG A 14 15.07 19.61 -31.48
N GLU A 15 15.73 20.72 -31.15
CA GLU A 15 15.90 21.16 -29.75
C GLU A 15 14.57 21.63 -29.14
N SER A 16 13.73 22.30 -29.92
CA SER A 16 12.39 22.75 -29.47
C SER A 16 11.43 21.58 -29.20
N ALA A 17 11.54 20.47 -29.95
CA ALA A 17 10.72 19.27 -29.74
C ALA A 17 11.22 18.37 -28.58
N MET A 18 12.46 18.54 -28.12
CA MET A 18 12.98 17.88 -26.93
C MET A 18 12.72 18.68 -25.64
N ALA A 19 12.64 20.01 -25.72
CA ALA A 19 12.35 20.87 -24.58
C ALA A 19 10.89 20.81 -24.09
N GLU A 20 9.94 20.32 -24.90
CA GLU A 20 8.55 20.15 -24.49
C GLU A 20 8.28 18.86 -23.70
N LYS A 21 9.29 17.99 -23.49
CA LYS A 21 9.12 16.68 -22.85
C LYS A 21 9.44 16.61 -21.35
N GLU A 22 9.80 17.72 -20.71
CA GLU A 22 10.13 17.75 -19.27
C GLU A 22 9.41 18.87 -18.51
N LYS A 23 8.11 19.06 -18.75
CA LYS A 23 7.27 19.59 -17.66
C LYS A 23 7.11 18.48 -16.63
N SER A 24 8.05 18.41 -15.69
CA SER A 24 7.96 17.60 -14.47
C SER A 24 6.56 17.81 -13.88
N LYS A 25 5.69 16.78 -13.97
CA LYS A 25 4.38 16.81 -13.33
C LYS A 25 4.63 16.94 -11.83
N ALA A 26 3.98 17.90 -11.16
CA ALA A 26 4.12 18.04 -9.72
C ALA A 26 3.71 16.72 -9.01
N PRO A 27 4.32 16.40 -7.86
CA PRO A 27 3.92 15.23 -7.09
C PRO A 27 2.43 15.24 -6.77
N VAL A 28 1.81 14.06 -6.84
CA VAL A 28 0.43 13.82 -6.48
C VAL A 28 0.24 14.18 -5.01
N GLN A 29 -0.64 15.15 -4.75
CA GLN A 29 -0.99 15.58 -3.40
C GLN A 29 -1.76 14.50 -2.65
N LEU A 30 -1.47 14.38 -1.36
CA LEU A 30 -2.08 13.39 -0.47
C LEU A 30 -2.70 14.08 0.75
N THR A 31 -4.03 14.08 0.83
CA THR A 31 -4.79 14.62 1.98
C THR A 31 -5.68 13.55 2.59
N ILE A 32 -6.09 13.78 3.84
CA ILE A 32 -7.00 12.90 4.58
C ILE A 32 -7.99 13.77 5.34
N GLU A 33 -9.25 13.35 5.33
CA GLU A 33 -10.31 13.94 6.15
C GLU A 33 -11.20 12.82 6.71
N ARG A 34 -11.91 13.10 7.80
CA ARG A 34 -12.91 12.17 8.32
C ARG A 34 -14.22 12.36 7.56
N ASP A 35 -14.90 11.27 7.25
CA ASP A 35 -16.24 11.33 6.66
C ASP A 35 -17.25 11.90 7.67
N GLN A 36 -17.06 11.59 8.96
CA GLN A 36 -17.93 12.06 10.05
C GLN A 36 -17.09 12.50 11.26
N PRO A 37 -17.59 13.47 12.06
CA PRO A 37 -16.96 13.80 13.32
C PRO A 37 -16.94 12.56 14.23
N PRO A 38 -15.92 12.40 15.09
CA PRO A 38 -15.86 11.26 15.99
C PRO A 38 -17.12 11.24 16.88
N PRO A 39 -17.76 10.07 17.07
CA PRO A 39 -18.92 9.97 17.95
C PRO A 39 -18.53 10.34 19.39
N ALA A 40 -19.50 10.85 20.16
CA ALA A 40 -19.28 11.19 21.57
C ALA A 40 -18.77 9.99 22.40
N ASN A 41 -19.15 8.77 21.99
CA ASN A 41 -18.57 7.52 22.47
C ASN A 41 -17.59 6.98 21.43
N HIS A 42 -16.30 7.29 21.58
CA HIS A 42 -15.20 6.87 20.69
C HIS A 42 -15.04 5.34 20.50
N TYR A 43 -15.86 4.53 21.18
CA TYR A 43 -15.80 3.07 21.16
C TYR A 43 -16.81 2.39 20.24
N GLU A 44 -17.80 3.13 19.74
CA GLU A 44 -18.98 2.54 19.09
C GLU A 44 -18.89 2.50 17.55
N VAL A 45 -18.12 3.39 16.93
CA VAL A 45 -18.02 3.46 15.47
C VAL A 45 -16.57 3.54 15.02
N ASP A 46 -16.17 2.57 14.21
CA ASP A 46 -14.89 2.56 13.52
C ASP A 46 -14.84 3.72 12.52
N PRO A 47 -13.87 4.64 12.64
CA PRO A 47 -13.88 5.85 11.86
C PRO A 47 -13.57 5.55 10.39
N VAL A 48 -14.36 6.18 9.51
CA VAL A 48 -14.15 6.19 8.07
C VAL A 48 -13.47 7.50 7.69
N MET A 49 -12.38 7.39 6.93
CA MET A 49 -11.65 8.52 6.37
C MET A 49 -11.74 8.52 4.86
N ILE A 50 -11.75 9.71 4.28
CA ILE A 50 -11.56 9.90 2.85
C ILE A 50 -10.13 10.35 2.63
N VAL A 51 -9.36 9.51 1.94
CA VAL A 51 -7.98 9.80 1.54
C VAL A 51 -7.99 10.21 0.08
N HIS A 52 -7.47 11.40 -0.21
CA HIS A 52 -7.37 11.92 -1.57
C HIS A 52 -5.96 11.64 -2.09
N ILE A 53 -5.87 10.89 -3.20
CA ILE A 53 -4.62 10.59 -3.90
C ILE A 53 -4.70 11.24 -5.28
N GLY A 54 -4.31 12.51 -5.35
CA GLY A 54 -4.52 13.33 -6.54
C GLY A 54 -6.00 13.54 -6.79
N SER A 55 -6.52 13.06 -7.92
CA SER A 55 -7.94 13.11 -8.26
C SER A 55 -8.75 11.89 -7.79
N HIS A 56 -8.13 10.94 -7.09
CA HIS A 56 -8.80 9.72 -6.63
C HIS A 56 -9.21 9.85 -5.18
N PHE A 57 -10.47 9.51 -4.89
CA PHE A 57 -11.03 9.46 -3.55
C PHE A 57 -11.04 8.01 -3.08
N VAL A 58 -10.52 7.77 -1.88
CA VAL A 58 -10.40 6.43 -1.31
C VAL A 58 -11.06 6.41 0.06
N GLU A 59 -12.10 5.61 0.19
CA GLU A 59 -12.74 5.32 1.47
C GLU A 59 -11.85 4.38 2.27
N THR A 60 -11.42 4.82 3.45
CA THR A 60 -10.53 4.08 4.34
C THR A 60 -11.23 3.84 5.67
N THR A 61 -11.50 2.59 6.00
CA THR A 61 -12.03 2.20 7.30
C THR A 61 -10.89 1.79 8.21
N PHE A 62 -10.74 2.47 9.34
CA PHE A 62 -9.83 2.05 10.41
C PHE A 62 -10.55 1.06 11.32
N ALA A 63 -10.07 -0.18 11.39
CA ALA A 63 -10.60 -1.21 12.27
C ALA A 63 -9.56 -1.59 13.32
N PHE A 64 -9.99 -1.54 14.58
CA PHE A 64 -9.23 -2.10 15.71
C PHE A 64 -9.91 -3.33 16.32
N LYS A 65 -11.19 -3.57 15.98
CA LYS A 65 -11.94 -4.77 16.40
C LYS A 65 -12.07 -5.74 15.24
N ASP A 66 -11.96 -7.04 15.54
CA ASP A 66 -12.18 -8.10 14.54
C ASP A 66 -13.58 -8.03 13.93
N SER A 67 -14.60 -7.70 14.72
CA SER A 67 -15.98 -7.54 14.25
C SER A 67 -16.11 -6.43 13.20
N ALA A 68 -15.32 -5.35 13.34
CA ALA A 68 -15.32 -4.24 12.41
C ALA A 68 -14.68 -4.65 11.08
N ALA A 69 -13.50 -5.27 11.15
CA ALA A 69 -12.83 -5.82 9.97
C ALA A 69 -13.71 -6.85 9.24
N ALA A 70 -14.35 -7.75 10.00
CA ALA A 70 -15.30 -8.74 9.49
C ALA A 70 -16.49 -8.09 8.78
N SER A 71 -17.11 -7.08 9.41
CA SER A 71 -18.23 -6.33 8.84
C SER A 71 -17.83 -5.66 7.53
N TRP A 72 -16.68 -4.97 7.53
CA TRP A 72 -16.13 -4.31 6.35
C TRP A 72 -15.87 -5.26 5.20
N VAL A 73 -15.30 -6.45 5.48
CA VAL A 73 -15.05 -7.44 4.42
C VAL A 73 -16.36 -7.92 3.82
N ARG A 74 -17.36 -8.25 4.65
CA ARG A 74 -18.66 -8.72 4.18
C ARG A 74 -19.37 -7.67 3.33
N SER A 75 -19.42 -6.41 3.79
CA SER A 75 -20.05 -5.31 3.05
C SER A 75 -19.32 -5.05 1.73
N THR A 76 -17.99 -4.97 1.76
CA THR A 76 -17.18 -4.68 0.56
C THR A 76 -17.27 -5.79 -0.48
N VAL A 77 -17.20 -7.06 -0.06
CA VAL A 77 -17.36 -8.22 -0.97
C VAL A 77 -18.74 -8.20 -1.63
N SER A 78 -19.79 -7.89 -0.86
CA SER A 78 -21.17 -7.81 -1.34
C SER A 78 -21.38 -6.65 -2.31
N ASP A 79 -21.01 -5.42 -1.91
CA ASP A 79 -21.21 -4.19 -2.66
C ASP A 79 -20.50 -4.21 -4.01
N LEU A 80 -19.23 -4.62 -4.00
CA LEU A 80 -18.41 -4.71 -5.21
C LEU A 80 -18.73 -5.96 -6.04
N ARG A 81 -19.65 -6.82 -5.56
CA ARG A 81 -20.06 -8.06 -6.22
C ARG A 81 -18.84 -8.88 -6.66
N LEU A 82 -17.80 -8.93 -5.81
CA LEU A 82 -16.45 -9.35 -6.20
C LEU A 82 -16.41 -10.69 -6.93
N PHE A 83 -17.31 -11.61 -6.56
CA PHE A 83 -17.33 -12.97 -7.10
C PHE A 83 -18.42 -13.23 -8.13
N ARG A 84 -19.13 -12.19 -8.61
CA ARG A 84 -20.13 -12.32 -9.68
C ARG A 84 -19.53 -12.29 -11.09
N GLY A 85 -18.30 -11.80 -11.25
CA GLY A 85 -17.54 -11.90 -12.50
C GLY A 85 -16.85 -13.26 -12.66
N GLY A 86 -16.44 -13.59 -13.89
CA GLY A 86 -15.61 -14.78 -14.15
C GLY A 86 -14.19 -14.64 -13.57
N GLY A 87 -13.70 -13.39 -13.52
CA GLY A 87 -12.26 -13.13 -13.41
C GLY A 87 -11.68 -13.12 -12.02
N PRO A 88 -10.33 -13.22 -11.94
CA PRO A 88 -9.63 -13.05 -10.69
C PRO A 88 -9.81 -11.63 -10.16
N VAL A 89 -10.12 -11.53 -8.87
CA VAL A 89 -10.22 -10.27 -8.15
C VAL A 89 -8.83 -9.88 -7.64
N VAL A 90 -8.35 -8.70 -8.01
CA VAL A 90 -7.09 -8.18 -7.49
C VAL A 90 -7.36 -7.46 -6.17
N VAL A 91 -6.61 -7.83 -5.13
CA VAL A 91 -6.65 -7.19 -3.81
C VAL A 91 -5.22 -6.87 -3.44
N SER A 92 -4.91 -5.64 -3.01
CA SER A 92 -3.57 -5.35 -2.50
C SER A 92 -3.50 -5.55 -0.99
N LEU A 93 -2.34 -5.97 -0.51
CA LEU A 93 -2.01 -6.15 0.90
C LEU A 93 -0.68 -5.47 1.22
N CYS A 94 -0.71 -4.57 2.20
CA CYS A 94 0.47 -3.99 2.83
C CYS A 94 0.47 -4.38 4.31
N ALA A 95 1.63 -4.73 4.85
CA ALA A 95 1.77 -5.11 6.25
C ALA A 95 2.83 -4.23 6.92
N PHE A 96 2.50 -3.73 8.12
CA PHE A 96 3.29 -2.74 8.84
C PHE A 96 3.81 -3.34 10.15
N ARG A 97 5.11 -3.20 10.38
CA ARG A 97 5.81 -3.77 11.54
C ARG A 97 5.82 -2.76 12.68
N GLY A 98 5.79 -3.26 13.90
CA GLY A 98 5.99 -2.43 15.07
C GLY A 98 6.66 -3.20 16.19
N LEU A 99 7.12 -2.46 17.19
CA LEU A 99 7.65 -3.04 18.40
C LEU A 99 6.58 -3.88 19.12
N PRO A 100 7.00 -4.87 19.93
CA PRO A 100 6.10 -5.48 20.89
C PRO A 100 5.45 -4.45 21.78
N ARG A 101 4.19 -4.67 22.13
CA ARG A 101 3.50 -3.78 23.05
C ARG A 101 4.29 -3.74 24.37
N ALA A 102 4.52 -2.52 24.88
CA ALA A 102 4.97 -2.37 26.26
C ALA A 102 3.85 -2.84 27.18
N TYR A 103 4.13 -3.77 28.10
CA TYR A 103 3.19 -3.97 29.20
C TYR A 103 3.08 -2.69 30.01
N SER A 104 1.89 -2.37 30.52
CA SER A 104 1.62 -1.11 31.24
C SER A 104 2.53 -0.90 32.46
N TRP A 105 3.12 -1.97 33.00
CA TRP A 105 4.08 -1.93 34.11
C TRP A 105 5.57 -1.92 33.66
N ASP A 106 5.87 -2.05 32.37
CA ASP A 106 7.23 -1.97 31.87
C ASP A 106 7.60 -0.51 31.54
N LEU A 107 8.22 0.15 32.51
CA LEU A 107 8.69 1.53 32.41
C LEU A 107 9.74 1.73 31.30
N LYS A 108 10.44 0.68 30.86
CA LYS A 108 11.50 0.80 29.86
C LYS A 108 10.99 0.68 28.43
N GLY A 109 9.76 0.18 28.25
CA GLY A 109 9.16 -0.08 26.95
C GLY A 109 9.99 -1.04 26.08
N PRO A 110 9.42 -1.47 24.95
CA PRO A 110 10.16 -2.27 23.97
C PRO A 110 11.34 -1.47 23.40
N GLN A 111 12.50 -2.12 23.29
CA GLN A 111 13.71 -1.52 22.73
C GLN A 111 13.94 -1.98 21.29
N GLY A 112 14.65 -1.18 20.51
CA GLY A 112 15.05 -1.49 19.13
C GLY A 112 14.33 -0.66 18.07
N HIS A 113 14.63 -0.96 16.80
CA HIS A 113 14.08 -0.22 15.67
C HIS A 113 12.72 -0.80 15.25
N PRO A 114 11.62 -0.04 15.17
CA PRO A 114 10.28 -0.57 14.90
C PRO A 114 10.15 -1.33 13.58
N THR A 115 10.90 -0.92 12.56
CA THR A 115 10.87 -1.53 11.22
C THR A 115 11.74 -2.78 11.08
N HIS A 116 12.43 -3.22 12.14
CA HIS A 116 13.35 -4.35 12.07
C HIS A 116 12.62 -5.61 11.53
N PRO A 117 13.20 -6.39 10.58
CA PRO A 117 12.50 -7.50 9.94
C PRO A 117 12.01 -8.60 10.89
N SER A 118 12.61 -8.74 12.07
CA SER A 118 12.16 -9.69 13.10
C SER A 118 10.88 -9.25 13.83
N ASN A 119 10.57 -7.95 13.86
CA ASN A 119 9.43 -7.41 14.60
C ASN A 119 8.10 -7.84 14.00
N LEU A 120 7.11 -8.09 14.84
CA LEU A 120 5.79 -8.57 14.43
C LEU A 120 5.09 -7.58 13.50
N TYR A 121 4.24 -8.10 12.62
CA TYR A 121 3.23 -7.26 11.97
C TYR A 121 2.21 -6.81 13.01
N ARG A 122 1.90 -5.51 12.99
CA ARG A 122 0.99 -4.85 13.94
C ARG A 122 -0.23 -4.25 13.27
N ALA A 123 -0.12 -3.95 11.98
CA ALA A 123 -1.24 -3.51 11.17
C ALA A 123 -1.10 -4.04 9.75
N ILE A 124 -2.23 -4.11 9.06
CA ILE A 124 -2.31 -4.37 7.63
C ILE A 124 -3.21 -3.32 6.96
N ALA A 125 -2.94 -3.01 5.70
CA ALA A 125 -3.83 -2.25 4.84
C ALA A 125 -4.21 -3.11 3.63
N ILE A 126 -5.51 -3.26 3.37
CA ILE A 126 -6.06 -4.05 2.28
C ILE A 126 -6.86 -3.14 1.37
N CYS A 127 -6.50 -3.06 0.09
CA CYS A 127 -7.28 -2.33 -0.90
C CYS A 127 -8.03 -3.29 -1.82
N ILE A 128 -9.33 -3.04 -1.99
CA ILE A 128 -10.20 -3.76 -2.91
C ILE A 128 -10.78 -2.77 -3.91
N GLY A 129 -10.68 -3.10 -5.19
CA GLY A 129 -11.25 -2.28 -6.28
C GLY A 129 -10.54 -0.95 -6.53
N GLY A 130 -9.47 -0.64 -5.77
CA GLY A 130 -8.71 0.60 -5.91
C GLY A 130 -9.36 1.83 -5.25
N SER A 131 -10.48 1.66 -4.55
CA SER A 131 -11.25 2.77 -3.96
C SER A 131 -11.70 2.53 -2.51
N ARG A 132 -11.59 1.30 -2.01
CA ARG A 132 -11.89 0.97 -0.61
C ARG A 132 -10.69 0.34 0.05
N VAL A 133 -10.33 0.85 1.23
CA VAL A 133 -9.22 0.35 2.04
C VAL A 133 -9.69 0.00 3.43
N LEU A 134 -9.34 -1.19 3.90
CA LEU A 134 -9.36 -1.54 5.31
C LEU A 134 -7.96 -1.31 5.87
N PHE A 135 -7.82 -0.43 6.84
CA PHE A 135 -6.66 -0.39 7.71
C PHE A 135 -7.00 -1.11 9.01
N TYR A 136 -6.45 -2.31 9.20
CA TYR A 136 -6.73 -3.14 10.36
C TYR A 136 -5.49 -3.21 11.25
N GLN A 137 -5.62 -2.71 12.48
CA GLN A 137 -4.58 -2.78 13.51
C GLN A 137 -4.94 -3.88 14.50
N LEU A 138 -4.00 -4.80 14.75
CA LEU A 138 -4.22 -5.90 15.67
C LEU A 138 -4.38 -5.35 17.09
N ASN A 139 -5.47 -5.71 17.75
CA ASN A 139 -5.68 -5.36 19.14
C ASN A 139 -5.01 -6.39 20.06
N ASP A 140 -3.82 -6.08 20.56
CA ASP A 140 -3.12 -6.91 21.55
C ASP A 140 -3.69 -6.76 22.97
N ASP A 141 -4.90 -6.21 23.14
CA ASP A 141 -5.26 -5.61 24.43
C ASP A 141 -5.30 -6.58 25.61
N TYR A 142 -5.62 -7.86 25.43
CA TYR A 142 -5.82 -8.74 26.60
C TYR A 142 -5.47 -10.23 26.43
N GLY A 143 -4.65 -10.64 25.45
CA GLY A 143 -4.21 -12.04 25.33
C GLY A 143 -5.36 -13.08 25.37
N ARG A 144 -6.58 -12.66 25.02
CA ARG A 144 -7.84 -13.40 25.27
C ARG A 144 -8.91 -13.23 24.19
N GLU A 145 -8.66 -12.45 23.14
CA GLU A 145 -9.57 -12.52 22.01
C GLU A 145 -9.13 -13.70 21.15
N ASP A 146 -9.92 -14.77 21.27
CA ASP A 146 -9.93 -15.92 20.38
C ASP A 146 -9.81 -15.39 18.93
N PRO A 147 -8.82 -15.81 18.11
CA PRO A 147 -8.63 -15.38 16.72
C PRO A 147 -9.77 -15.78 15.77
N GLY A 148 -10.97 -16.00 16.31
CA GLY A 148 -12.14 -16.57 15.68
C GLY A 148 -13.00 -15.57 14.88
N ASN A 149 -12.82 -14.25 15.02
CA ASN A 149 -13.68 -13.30 14.29
C ASN A 149 -13.01 -12.61 13.08
N ILE A 150 -11.72 -12.84 12.82
CA ILE A 150 -11.10 -12.50 11.52
C ILE A 150 -11.46 -13.48 10.40
N ASN A 151 -12.42 -14.41 10.61
CA ASN A 151 -12.80 -15.42 9.61
C ASN A 151 -13.17 -14.82 8.25
N PRO A 152 -13.97 -13.75 8.12
CA PRO A 152 -14.27 -13.19 6.80
C PRO A 152 -13.01 -12.67 6.08
N LEU A 153 -12.06 -12.11 6.83
CA LEU A 153 -10.78 -11.69 6.27
C LEU A 153 -9.94 -12.90 5.84
N ARG A 154 -9.89 -13.96 6.65
CA ARG A 154 -9.23 -15.22 6.30
C ARG A 154 -9.85 -15.82 5.03
N ASP A 155 -11.18 -15.92 4.98
CA ASP A 155 -11.93 -16.43 3.84
C ASP A 155 -11.64 -15.64 2.56
N LEU A 156 -11.53 -14.30 2.67
CA LEU A 156 -11.16 -13.44 1.54
C LEU A 156 -9.76 -13.77 1.02
N LEU A 157 -8.77 -13.89 1.90
CA LEU A 157 -7.37 -14.11 1.53
C LEU A 157 -7.08 -15.55 1.07
N GLU A 158 -7.82 -16.53 1.59
CA GLU A 158 -7.75 -17.94 1.19
C GLU A 158 -8.57 -18.26 -0.07
N ASN A 159 -9.40 -17.33 -0.54
CA ASN A 159 -10.19 -17.53 -1.74
C ASN A 159 -9.29 -17.54 -2.99
N ARG A 160 -9.29 -18.67 -3.73
CA ARG A 160 -8.48 -18.84 -4.96
C ARG A 160 -8.90 -17.94 -6.12
N LYS A 161 -10.07 -17.30 -6.06
CA LYS A 161 -10.46 -16.25 -7.02
C LYS A 161 -9.80 -14.92 -6.72
N VAL A 162 -9.27 -14.72 -5.52
CA VAL A 162 -8.57 -13.50 -5.12
C VAL A 162 -7.08 -13.66 -5.39
N VAL A 163 -6.51 -12.71 -6.14
CA VAL A 163 -5.07 -12.55 -6.32
C VAL A 163 -4.63 -11.43 -5.39
N VAL A 164 -3.85 -11.79 -4.36
CA VAL A 164 -3.38 -10.84 -3.37
C VAL A 164 -2.01 -10.32 -3.78
N VAL A 165 -1.92 -9.02 -4.05
CA VAL A 165 -0.71 -8.36 -4.51
C VAL A 165 -0.07 -7.54 -3.39
N GLY A 166 1.24 -7.55 -3.29
CA GLY A 166 1.92 -6.80 -2.25
C GLY A 166 3.42 -6.72 -2.46
N TRP A 167 4.11 -6.10 -1.50
CA TRP A 167 5.57 -6.05 -1.48
C TRP A 167 6.15 -7.28 -0.79
N GLU A 168 7.19 -7.90 -1.33
CA GLU A 168 7.89 -9.01 -0.67
C GLU A 168 6.96 -10.14 -0.22
N MET A 169 5.97 -10.45 -1.05
CA MET A 169 4.85 -11.32 -0.68
C MET A 169 5.28 -12.70 -0.17
N GLU A 170 6.38 -13.25 -0.68
CA GLU A 170 6.85 -14.58 -0.27
C GLU A 170 7.20 -14.66 1.23
N GLU A 171 7.91 -13.66 1.75
CA GLU A 171 8.26 -13.60 3.17
C GLU A 171 7.09 -13.04 4.01
N MET A 172 6.34 -12.09 3.45
CA MET A 172 5.19 -11.50 4.11
C MET A 172 4.13 -12.56 4.45
N VAL A 173 3.77 -13.44 3.51
CA VAL A 173 2.70 -14.43 3.76
C VAL A 173 3.11 -15.53 4.73
N LYS A 174 4.37 -15.99 4.68
CA LYS A 174 4.90 -16.93 5.69
C LYS A 174 4.80 -16.34 7.08
N LYS A 175 5.12 -15.04 7.20
CA LYS A 175 5.11 -14.32 8.46
C LYS A 175 3.67 -14.04 8.94
N LEU A 176 2.75 -13.66 8.06
CA LEU A 176 1.34 -13.47 8.38
C LEU A 176 0.64 -14.77 8.79
N ASP A 177 0.92 -15.89 8.13
CA ASP A 177 0.39 -17.20 8.54
C ASP A 177 0.89 -17.56 9.95
N ARG A 178 2.20 -17.41 10.20
CA ARG A 178 2.79 -17.71 11.51
C ARG A 178 2.28 -16.81 12.63
N GLU A 179 2.15 -15.51 12.39
CA GLU A 179 1.88 -14.53 13.44
C GLU A 179 0.40 -14.25 13.63
N TRP A 180 -0.39 -14.30 12.55
CA TRP A 180 -1.80 -13.90 12.53
C TRP A 180 -2.72 -15.06 12.10
N GLY A 181 -2.19 -16.22 11.70
CA GLY A 181 -3.00 -17.31 11.15
C GLY A 181 -3.73 -16.93 9.86
N LEU A 182 -3.17 -15.97 9.10
CA LEU A 182 -3.71 -15.47 7.84
C LEU A 182 -2.96 -16.09 6.67
N LYS A 183 -3.58 -17.08 6.03
CA LYS A 183 -3.07 -17.68 4.80
C LYS A 183 -3.53 -16.89 3.60
N VAL A 184 -2.68 -16.85 2.58
CA VAL A 184 -2.96 -16.19 1.30
C VAL A 184 -2.85 -17.23 0.20
N ALA A 185 -3.94 -17.52 -0.49
CA ALA A 185 -3.98 -18.61 -1.47
C ALA A 185 -3.21 -18.28 -2.77
N ARG A 186 -3.25 -17.02 -3.22
CA ARG A 186 -2.56 -16.57 -4.45
C ARG A 186 -1.79 -15.28 -4.22
N PRO A 187 -0.66 -15.35 -3.50
CA PRO A 187 0.18 -14.20 -3.26
C PRO A 187 1.02 -13.87 -4.48
N VAL A 188 1.10 -12.59 -4.85
CA VAL A 188 1.91 -12.14 -5.96
C VAL A 188 2.69 -10.87 -5.59
N ASP A 189 4.01 -10.93 -5.73
CA ASP A 189 4.86 -9.77 -5.51
C ASP A 189 4.69 -8.77 -6.66
N VAL A 190 4.33 -7.53 -6.33
CA VAL A 190 4.08 -6.47 -7.31
C VAL A 190 5.30 -6.19 -8.19
N ARG A 191 6.53 -6.35 -7.67
CA ARG A 191 7.76 -6.18 -8.44
C ARG A 191 7.93 -7.29 -9.46
N LYS A 192 7.53 -8.53 -9.14
CA LYS A 192 7.56 -9.66 -10.09
C LYS A 192 6.61 -9.42 -11.26
N ILE A 193 5.40 -8.91 -10.99
CA ILE A 193 4.43 -8.55 -12.04
C ILE A 193 4.96 -7.37 -12.89
N ALA A 194 5.47 -6.32 -12.25
CA ALA A 194 6.04 -5.17 -12.95
C ALA A 194 7.23 -5.58 -13.83
N ALA A 195 8.11 -6.45 -13.34
CA ALA A 195 9.26 -6.93 -14.11
C ALA A 195 8.86 -7.77 -15.32
N GLY A 196 7.82 -8.60 -15.19
CA GLY A 196 7.24 -9.32 -16.32
C GLY A 196 6.66 -8.39 -17.39
N THR A 197 6.21 -7.19 -16.98
CA THR A 197 5.55 -6.23 -17.86
C THR A 197 6.52 -5.22 -18.51
N TYR A 198 7.53 -4.76 -17.75
CA TYR A 198 8.40 -3.66 -18.15
C TYR A 198 9.86 -4.07 -18.40
N GLY A 199 10.25 -5.30 -18.07
CA GLY A 199 11.63 -5.80 -18.10
C GLY A 199 12.28 -5.81 -16.72
N LYS A 200 13.06 -6.86 -16.43
CA LYS A 200 13.70 -7.06 -15.11
C LYS A 200 14.73 -5.97 -14.81
N ASP A 201 15.45 -5.51 -15.82
CA ASP A 201 16.50 -4.48 -15.77
C ASP A 201 15.98 -3.11 -15.32
N LYS A 202 14.69 -2.83 -15.52
CA LYS A 202 14.05 -1.59 -15.05
C LYS A 202 13.63 -1.66 -13.59
N ILE A 203 13.41 -2.87 -13.08
CA ILE A 203 12.95 -3.09 -11.70
C ILE A 203 14.11 -3.38 -10.77
N TRP A 204 15.11 -4.12 -11.26
CA TRP A 204 16.30 -4.51 -10.51
C TRP A 204 17.56 -4.23 -11.30
N TRP A 205 18.52 -3.57 -10.66
CA TRP A 205 19.82 -3.31 -11.26
C TRP A 205 20.94 -3.57 -10.26
N PRO A 206 22.08 -4.13 -10.73
CA PRO A 206 23.25 -4.29 -9.89
C PRO A 206 23.84 -2.91 -9.58
N LYS A 207 24.14 -2.65 -8.31
CA LYS A 207 24.87 -1.46 -7.87
C LYS A 207 26.10 -1.88 -7.08
N PRO A 208 27.31 -1.42 -7.46
CA PRO A 208 28.50 -1.66 -6.66
C PRO A 208 28.46 -0.81 -5.38
N GLU A 209 28.52 -1.47 -4.22
CA GLU A 209 28.59 -0.84 -2.89
C GLU A 209 29.71 -1.49 -2.07
N LYS A 210 30.75 -0.70 -1.74
CA LYS A 210 31.90 -1.12 -0.89
C LYS A 210 32.53 -2.46 -1.31
N GLY A 211 32.80 -2.64 -2.60
CA GLY A 211 33.44 -3.85 -3.14
C GLY A 211 32.51 -5.06 -3.30
N LYS A 212 31.20 -4.90 -3.09
CA LYS A 212 30.17 -5.92 -3.36
C LYS A 212 29.18 -5.42 -4.40
N VAL A 213 28.62 -6.31 -5.20
CA VAL A 213 27.49 -5.99 -6.08
C VAL A 213 26.21 -6.27 -5.31
N VAL A 214 25.44 -5.24 -5.01
CA VAL A 214 24.13 -5.33 -4.36
C VAL A 214 23.06 -5.10 -5.41
N MET A 215 22.07 -5.98 -5.50
CA MET A 215 20.90 -5.73 -6.34
C MET A 215 20.04 -4.67 -5.68
N LYS A 216 19.88 -3.52 -6.34
CA LYS A 216 18.89 -2.52 -5.96
C LYS A 216 17.58 -2.84 -6.64
N ASP A 217 16.49 -2.47 -5.99
CA ASP A 217 15.16 -2.52 -6.56
C ASP A 217 14.54 -1.13 -6.66
N LEU A 218 13.59 -1.01 -7.57
CA LEU A 218 12.74 0.16 -7.70
C LEU A 218 11.74 0.14 -6.55
N GLY A 219 11.77 1.16 -5.67
CA GLY A 219 10.78 1.33 -4.61
C GLY A 219 9.38 1.63 -5.15
N LEU A 220 8.39 1.71 -4.25
CA LEU A 220 7.00 1.94 -4.64
C LEU A 220 6.82 3.24 -5.45
N GLU A 221 7.49 4.32 -5.06
CA GLU A 221 7.47 5.60 -5.76
C GLU A 221 7.98 5.46 -7.21
N GLY A 222 9.11 4.78 -7.41
CA GLY A 222 9.65 4.56 -8.75
C GLY A 222 8.78 3.61 -9.59
N LEU A 223 8.16 2.60 -8.97
CA LEU A 223 7.22 1.73 -9.65
C LEU A 223 5.94 2.46 -10.06
N ALA A 224 5.46 3.39 -9.23
CA ALA A 224 4.33 4.24 -9.58
C ALA A 224 4.68 5.13 -10.78
N GLU A 225 5.87 5.74 -10.81
CA GLU A 225 6.32 6.53 -11.94
C GLU A 225 6.40 5.69 -13.23
N LEU A 226 7.01 4.50 -13.15
CA LEU A 226 7.16 3.59 -14.28
C LEU A 226 5.82 3.02 -14.78
N ALA A 227 4.96 2.59 -13.86
CA ALA A 227 3.76 1.86 -14.21
C ALA A 227 2.56 2.77 -14.45
N LEU A 228 2.44 3.89 -13.74
CA LEU A 228 1.26 4.76 -13.72
C LEU A 228 1.46 6.08 -14.51
N ASP A 229 2.06 5.99 -15.70
CA ASP A 229 2.19 7.11 -16.67
C ASP A 229 2.97 8.33 -16.13
N GLY A 230 4.08 8.07 -15.44
CA GLY A 230 4.92 9.11 -14.85
C GLY A 230 4.31 9.72 -13.59
N MET A 231 3.45 8.99 -12.88
CA MET A 231 2.89 9.44 -11.61
C MET A 231 4.00 9.62 -10.58
N GLN A 232 4.26 10.86 -10.18
CA GLN A 232 5.16 11.17 -9.08
C GLN A 232 4.38 11.17 -7.77
N LEU A 233 4.75 10.31 -6.82
CA LEU A 233 4.13 10.30 -5.49
C LEU A 233 4.80 11.31 -4.57
N GLU A 234 4.03 11.90 -3.65
CA GLU A 234 4.60 12.60 -2.49
C GLU A 234 5.56 11.66 -1.73
N LYS A 235 6.74 12.18 -1.36
CA LYS A 235 7.74 11.42 -0.63
C LYS A 235 7.22 11.08 0.76
N LYS A 236 7.24 9.79 1.11
CA LYS A 236 6.84 9.35 2.45
C LYS A 236 7.75 9.97 3.53
N PRO A 237 7.20 10.67 4.54
CA PRO A 237 7.96 11.25 5.64
C PRO A 237 8.75 10.19 6.40
N ALA A 238 9.91 10.58 6.96
CA ALA A 238 10.74 9.68 7.76
C ALA A 238 9.96 9.12 8.96
N ARG A 239 9.20 9.96 9.67
CA ARG A 239 8.36 9.56 10.81
C ARG A 239 7.36 8.45 10.47
N VAL A 240 6.76 8.47 9.28
CA VAL A 240 5.85 7.41 8.82
C VAL A 240 6.61 6.13 8.44
N ARG A 241 7.78 6.27 7.77
CA ARG A 241 8.61 5.11 7.40
C ARG A 241 9.13 4.35 8.61
N GLU A 242 9.47 5.08 9.67
CA GLU A 242 10.09 4.55 10.89
C GLU A 242 9.08 4.37 12.03
N ALA A 243 7.79 4.62 11.75
CA ALA A 243 6.72 4.57 12.74
C ALA A 243 6.66 3.22 13.46
N ASN A 244 6.37 3.28 14.75
CA ASN A 244 6.01 2.10 15.51
C ASN A 244 4.52 1.79 15.37
N TRP A 245 4.19 0.92 14.40
CA TRP A 245 2.80 0.54 14.13
C TRP A 245 2.16 -0.31 15.24
N GLY A 246 2.93 -0.71 16.25
CA GLY A 246 2.44 -1.38 17.46
C GLY A 246 2.23 -0.43 18.64
N GLN A 247 2.47 0.88 18.45
CA GLN A 247 2.16 1.87 19.47
C GLN A 247 0.64 1.92 19.68
N HIS A 248 0.24 1.93 20.95
CA HIS A 248 -1.16 1.96 21.32
C HIS A 248 -1.83 3.17 20.68
N GLY A 249 -2.88 2.92 19.91
CA GLY A 249 -3.79 3.96 19.55
C GLY A 249 -3.29 4.92 18.49
N ILE A 250 -2.89 4.42 17.32
CA ILE A 250 -2.69 5.27 16.13
C ILE A 250 -3.87 6.25 16.00
N LEU A 251 -5.11 5.81 16.27
CA LEU A 251 -6.27 6.68 16.45
C LEU A 251 -7.01 6.50 17.78
N SER A 252 -6.33 6.08 18.85
CA SER A 252 -7.01 5.99 20.14
C SER A 252 -7.37 7.39 20.63
N PRO A 253 -8.55 7.59 21.24
CA PRO A 253 -8.91 8.84 21.90
C PRO A 253 -7.94 9.20 23.05
N TYR A 254 -7.11 8.26 23.51
CA TYR A 254 -6.08 8.48 24.51
C TYR A 254 -4.72 8.86 23.92
N ASN A 255 -4.58 8.88 22.59
CA ASN A 255 -3.35 9.32 21.95
C ASN A 255 -3.42 10.84 21.71
N HIS A 256 -2.47 11.57 22.28
CA HIS A 256 -2.46 13.04 22.23
C HIS A 256 -2.05 13.62 20.87
N ASN A 257 -1.83 12.78 19.84
CA ASN A 257 -1.40 13.21 18.52
C ASN A 257 -2.25 12.58 17.40
N GLU A 258 -3.50 12.99 17.30
CA GLU A 258 -4.44 12.56 16.25
C GLU A 258 -3.88 12.79 14.84
N GLU A 259 -3.20 13.91 14.61
CA GLU A 259 -2.64 14.26 13.30
C GLU A 259 -1.62 13.24 12.80
N GLU A 260 -0.76 12.75 13.70
CA GLU A 260 0.20 11.69 13.39
C GLU A 260 -0.51 10.39 13.03
N GLY A 261 -1.57 10.04 13.78
CA GLY A 261 -2.41 8.90 13.48
C GLY A 261 -3.03 8.93 12.09
N LEU A 262 -3.63 10.06 11.75
CA LEU A 262 -4.21 10.31 10.44
C LEU A 262 -3.14 10.27 9.34
N GLU A 263 -1.95 10.80 9.58
CA GLU A 263 -0.86 10.73 8.61
C GLU A 263 -0.40 9.28 8.36
N LEU A 264 -0.30 8.45 9.39
CA LEU A 264 0.03 7.02 9.24
C LEU A 264 -1.01 6.32 8.37
N ILE A 265 -2.30 6.50 8.65
CA ILE A 265 -3.39 5.90 7.87
C ILE A 265 -3.39 6.42 6.42
N LYS A 266 -3.17 7.72 6.24
CA LYS A 266 -3.06 8.36 4.93
C LYS A 266 -1.99 7.67 4.06
N TYR A 267 -0.81 7.43 4.63
CA TYR A 267 0.29 6.78 3.90
C TYR A 267 0.14 5.26 3.77
N ALA A 268 -0.48 4.58 4.72
CA ALA A 268 -0.82 3.16 4.60
C ALA A 268 -1.85 2.92 3.48
N THR A 269 -2.85 3.79 3.40
CA THR A 269 -3.87 3.80 2.34
C THR A 269 -3.23 4.05 0.99
N ARG A 270 -2.37 5.08 0.89
CA ARG A 270 -1.58 5.38 -0.31
C ARG A 270 -0.83 4.14 -0.79
N ASP A 271 -0.10 3.47 0.08
CA ASP A 271 0.69 2.31 -0.32
C ASP A 271 -0.16 1.16 -0.86
N ALA A 272 -1.28 0.86 -0.19
CA ALA A 272 -2.20 -0.18 -0.63
C ALA A 272 -2.80 0.17 -2.00
N VAL A 273 -3.37 1.36 -2.15
CA VAL A 273 -4.01 1.80 -3.40
C VAL A 273 -3.03 1.83 -4.55
N ILE A 274 -1.84 2.41 -4.36
CA ILE A 274 -0.83 2.48 -5.42
C ILE A 274 -0.34 1.07 -5.80
N THR A 275 -0.14 0.18 -4.83
CA THR A 275 0.20 -1.22 -5.10
C THR A 275 -0.89 -1.90 -5.94
N HIS A 276 -2.17 -1.71 -5.59
CA HIS A 276 -3.31 -2.21 -6.34
C HIS A 276 -3.34 -1.67 -7.78
N GLN A 277 -3.16 -0.36 -7.95
CA GLN A 277 -3.17 0.31 -9.26
C GLN A 277 -2.02 -0.19 -10.16
N ILE A 278 -0.80 -0.29 -9.62
CA ILE A 278 0.36 -0.81 -10.34
C ILE A 278 0.07 -2.23 -10.83
N ALA A 279 -0.36 -3.11 -9.92
CA ALA A 279 -0.64 -4.50 -10.25
C ALA A 279 -1.74 -4.62 -11.31
N THR A 280 -2.85 -3.92 -11.14
CA THR A 280 -3.98 -3.92 -12.08
C THR A 280 -3.54 -3.45 -13.46
N LYS A 281 -2.73 -2.39 -13.54
CA LYS A 281 -2.24 -1.87 -14.81
C LYS A 281 -1.26 -2.83 -15.49
N CYS A 282 -0.39 -3.46 -14.73
CA CYS A 282 0.53 -4.47 -15.25
C CYS A 282 -0.21 -5.72 -15.77
N ILE A 283 -1.22 -6.20 -15.04
CA ILE A 283 -2.05 -7.34 -15.46
C ILE A 283 -2.78 -7.01 -16.77
N LYS A 284 -3.40 -5.83 -16.86
CA LYS A 284 -4.06 -5.37 -18.10
C LYS A 284 -3.09 -5.27 -19.27
N LYS A 285 -1.87 -4.77 -19.03
CA LYS A 285 -0.86 -4.58 -20.09
C LYS A 285 -0.21 -5.88 -20.55
N SER A 286 -0.04 -6.85 -19.66
CA SER A 286 0.57 -8.16 -19.98
C SER A 286 -0.35 -9.10 -20.76
N GLY A 287 -1.63 -8.73 -20.96
CA GLY A 287 -2.58 -9.56 -21.68
C GLY A 287 -2.93 -10.86 -20.94
N LEU A 288 -2.61 -10.96 -19.65
CA LEU A 288 -3.10 -12.05 -18.82
C LEU A 288 -4.63 -11.97 -18.78
N PRO A 289 -5.36 -13.04 -19.13
CA PRO A 289 -6.81 -12.99 -19.26
C PRO A 289 -7.45 -12.53 -17.94
N GLN A 290 -8.20 -11.42 -18.04
CA GLN A 290 -9.21 -11.05 -17.08
C GLN A 290 -10.56 -11.47 -17.67
N GLU A 291 -10.92 -12.74 -17.51
CA GLU A 291 -12.24 -13.26 -17.91
C GLU A 291 -13.14 -13.41 -16.69
#